data_AF-A0AB39XE53-F1
#
_entry.id   AF-A0AB39XE53-F1
#
_cell.length_a   1.000
_cell.length_b   1.000
_cell.length_c   1.000
_cell.angle_alpha   90.00
_cell.angle_beta   90.00
_cell.angle_gamma   90.00
#
_symmetry.space_group_name_H-M   'P 1'
#
loop_
_entity.id
_entity.type
_entity.pdbx_description
1 polymer ?
#
loop_
_entity_poly.entity_id
_entity_poly.type
_entity_poly.pdbx_seq_one_letter_code
_entity_poly.pdbx_strand_id
1 'polypeptide(L)'
;MNINTSPDQIIRSSAQVTPGYMSGFGNSFETEALPGALPIGRNSPQRCAYGLYAEQLSGSPFTAPRGTNERSWLYRIRPSVKHSGRFEKADAGLWRSAPCHENDLPIAQLRWDPTPIPKEDMTFLQGVQTMTTAGDVNTQAGMAAHVYLITKSMVDQHFYNADGELMFVLQQGNLRLVTEFGRIDAEPGEIVVIPRGVKFRVEIPNGPARGYLCENYGGAFTLPERGPIGANCLANARDFLTPVAYYEDKDTPTELFVKWGGALFKTTLPHSPIDVVAWHGNYAPYKYDLRTFSPVGAIAFDHPDPSIFTVLTSPSETAGTANIDFVIFPERWMVADNTFRPPWYHMNIMSEFMGLIYGVYDAKPQGFVPGGMSLHNCMLPHGPDRDAFEHASNGELKPVKLTGTMAFMFETRYPQRVTAHAANAATLQDDYADCWKGLEKRFDPSKP
;
A
#
# COMPACT_ATOMS: atom_id res chain seq x y z
N MET A 1 15.98 8.14 -23.35
CA MET A 1 16.66 7.29 -22.34
C MET A 1 17.61 8.18 -21.54
N ASN A 2 17.29 8.45 -20.28
CA ASN A 2 18.18 9.17 -19.38
C ASN A 2 19.25 8.18 -18.91
N ILE A 3 20.42 8.21 -19.55
CA ILE A 3 21.57 7.38 -19.19
C ILE A 3 22.34 8.16 -18.12
N ASN A 4 22.11 7.86 -16.84
CA ASN A 4 22.94 8.37 -15.75
C ASN A 4 23.86 7.25 -15.27
N THR A 5 25.16 7.51 -15.30
CA THR A 5 26.19 6.58 -14.85
C THR A 5 26.54 6.92 -13.41
N SER A 6 26.26 5.97 -12.51
CA SER A 6 26.45 5.99 -11.04
C SER A 6 25.24 6.45 -10.22
N PRO A 7 24.73 5.62 -9.29
CA PRO A 7 23.78 6.07 -8.27
C PRO A 7 24.50 6.93 -7.23
N ASP A 8 23.89 8.05 -6.86
CA ASP A 8 24.25 8.77 -5.64
C ASP A 8 24.15 7.81 -4.44
N GLN A 9 25.16 7.79 -3.57
CA GLN A 9 25.08 7.05 -2.32
C GLN A 9 23.91 7.59 -1.49
N ILE A 10 22.98 6.72 -1.10
CA ILE A 10 21.93 7.06 -0.14
C ILE A 10 22.61 7.20 1.24
N ILE A 11 23.01 8.43 1.59
CA ILE A 11 23.65 8.73 2.87
C ILE A 11 22.55 8.86 3.93
N ARG A 12 22.34 7.80 4.73
CA ARG A 12 21.61 7.90 6.01
C ARG A 12 22.58 8.37 7.10
N SER A 13 22.20 9.44 7.82
CA SER A 13 22.96 9.98 8.95
C SER A 13 23.07 8.96 10.10
N SER A 14 24.27 8.86 10.69
CA SER A 14 24.70 7.86 11.66
C SER A 14 24.68 8.43 13.09
N ALA A 15 23.70 8.02 13.90
CA ALA A 15 23.75 7.97 15.38
C ALA A 15 22.45 7.43 16.01
N GLN A 16 21.33 7.48 15.29
CA GLN A 16 20.06 6.82 15.59
C GLN A 16 19.52 6.26 14.27
N VAL A 17 18.93 5.06 14.27
CA VAL A 17 18.37 4.45 13.04
C VAL A 17 17.14 5.26 12.63
N THR A 18 17.34 6.33 11.86
CA THR A 18 16.32 7.34 11.47
C THR A 18 15.63 8.00 12.69
N PRO A 19 16.00 9.25 13.05
CA PRO A 19 15.38 9.95 14.18
C PRO A 19 13.85 9.88 14.17
N GLY A 20 13.26 9.49 15.29
CA GLY A 20 11.79 9.33 15.43
C GLY A 20 11.24 7.97 15.01
N TYR A 21 12.09 7.02 14.59
CA TYR A 21 11.65 5.68 14.20
C TYR A 21 12.47 4.57 14.86
N MET A 22 11.89 3.38 14.87
CA MET A 22 12.50 2.11 15.23
C MET A 22 12.47 1.20 14.01
N SER A 23 13.58 0.53 13.71
CA SER A 23 13.70 -0.33 12.52
C SER A 23 13.44 -1.80 12.82
N GLY A 24 12.83 -2.52 11.86
CA GLY A 24 12.73 -3.98 11.87
C GLY A 24 11.29 -4.46 11.73
N PHE A 25 10.95 -4.98 10.56
CA PHE A 25 9.63 -5.56 10.29
C PHE A 25 9.28 -6.68 11.28
N GLY A 26 8.10 -6.60 11.88
CA GLY A 26 7.58 -7.62 12.81
C GLY A 26 8.27 -7.68 14.19
N ASN A 27 9.17 -6.75 14.51
CA ASN A 27 9.79 -6.68 15.83
C ASN A 27 8.75 -6.47 16.94
N SER A 28 9.08 -6.94 18.14
CA SER A 28 8.40 -6.48 19.36
C SER A 28 9.12 -5.23 19.86
N PHE A 29 8.57 -4.07 19.51
CA PHE A 29 9.10 -2.76 19.90
C PHE A 29 8.70 -2.36 21.32
N GLU A 30 9.47 -1.45 21.89
CA GLU A 30 9.20 -0.77 23.16
C GLU A 30 9.58 0.71 22.99
N THR A 31 8.65 1.63 23.26
CA THR A 31 8.90 3.07 23.19
C THR A 31 8.03 3.83 24.18
N GLU A 32 8.58 4.93 24.70
CA GLU A 32 7.91 5.81 25.65
C GLU A 32 8.23 7.28 25.36
N ALA A 33 7.21 8.13 25.38
CA ALA A 33 7.36 9.58 25.24
C ALA A 33 7.75 10.25 26.57
N LEU A 34 7.49 9.58 27.71
CA LEU A 34 7.87 10.01 29.05
C LEU A 34 8.71 8.90 29.71
N PRO A 35 9.85 9.22 30.36
CA PRO A 35 10.72 8.22 30.96
C PRO A 35 10.02 7.34 32.02
N GLY A 36 10.10 6.03 31.89
CA GLY A 36 9.49 5.08 32.83
C GLY A 36 7.97 4.98 32.72
N ALA A 37 7.38 5.39 31.59
CA ALA A 37 5.96 5.19 31.32
C ALA A 37 5.63 3.72 31.03
N LEU A 38 6.57 2.96 30.45
CA LEU A 38 6.42 1.52 30.29
C LEU A 38 6.60 0.78 31.63
N PRO A 39 5.64 -0.07 32.04
CA PRO A 39 5.81 -0.93 33.20
C PRO A 39 6.87 -2.00 32.95
N ILE A 40 7.72 -2.25 33.95
CA ILE A 40 8.79 -3.25 33.85
C ILE A 40 8.28 -4.61 34.37
N GLY A 41 8.46 -5.65 33.55
CA GLY A 41 8.22 -7.06 33.92
C GLY A 41 6.75 -7.48 34.02
N ARG A 42 5.80 -6.66 33.58
CA ARG A 42 4.36 -6.97 33.53
C ARG A 42 3.63 -6.01 32.58
N ASN A 43 2.51 -6.43 32.00
CA ASN A 43 1.74 -5.56 31.11
C ASN A 43 0.65 -4.76 31.85
N SER A 44 0.05 -5.35 32.89
CA SER A 44 -1.13 -4.79 33.59
C SER A 44 -0.83 -4.55 35.07
N PRO A 45 -0.03 -3.52 35.43
CA PRO A 45 0.20 -3.17 36.82
C PRO A 45 -1.11 -2.68 37.47
N GLN A 46 -1.25 -2.87 38.79
CA GLN A 46 -2.39 -2.32 39.53
C GLN A 46 -2.45 -0.78 39.43
N ARG A 47 -1.30 -0.13 39.30
CA ARG A 47 -1.14 1.32 39.09
C ARG A 47 -0.12 1.52 37.99
N CYS A 48 -0.55 1.95 36.81
CA CYS A 48 0.40 2.33 35.76
C CYS A 48 1.15 3.61 36.15
N ALA A 49 2.37 3.76 35.63
CA ALA A 49 3.09 5.02 35.73
C ALA A 49 2.22 6.17 35.18
N TYR A 50 2.39 7.37 35.75
CA TYR A 50 1.65 8.57 35.36
C TYR A 50 0.11 8.48 35.47
N GLY A 51 -0.44 7.44 36.11
CA GLY A 51 -1.89 7.23 36.18
C GLY A 51 -2.51 6.79 34.84
N LEU A 52 -1.70 6.27 33.91
CA LEU A 52 -2.16 5.80 32.61
C LEU A 52 -3.08 4.57 32.72
N TYR A 53 -3.81 4.31 31.64
CA TYR A 53 -4.58 3.09 31.43
C TYR A 53 -3.79 2.14 30.54
N ALA A 54 -3.64 0.89 30.97
CA ALA A 54 -3.12 -0.18 30.13
C ALA A 54 -4.25 -0.73 29.24
N GLU A 55 -4.04 -0.74 27.93
CA GLU A 55 -4.98 -1.24 26.94
C GLU A 55 -4.24 -2.16 25.97
N GLN A 56 -4.86 -3.26 25.54
CA GLN A 56 -4.29 -4.14 24.53
C GLN A 56 -5.08 -3.99 23.22
N LEU A 57 -4.38 -3.68 22.14
CA LEU A 57 -4.87 -3.83 20.78
C LEU A 57 -4.40 -5.19 20.24
N SER A 58 -5.35 -6.08 19.95
CA SER A 58 -5.07 -7.41 19.41
C SER A 58 -5.30 -7.41 17.90
N GLY A 59 -4.23 -7.57 17.11
CA GLY A 59 -4.29 -7.65 15.64
C GLY A 59 -4.61 -9.06 15.13
N SER A 60 -4.39 -10.07 15.96
CA SER A 60 -4.66 -11.48 15.67
C SER A 60 -5.48 -12.14 16.77
N PRO A 61 -6.10 -13.32 16.52
CA PRO A 61 -6.68 -14.14 17.57
C PRO A 61 -5.63 -14.53 18.63
N PHE A 62 -6.02 -14.62 19.90
CA PHE A 62 -5.08 -14.91 21.00
C PHE A 62 -4.28 -16.20 20.82
N THR A 63 -4.84 -17.20 20.14
CA THR A 63 -4.23 -18.51 19.89
C THR A 63 -3.47 -18.60 18.57
N ALA A 64 -3.30 -17.47 17.86
CA ALA A 64 -2.46 -17.43 16.67
C ALA A 64 -1.04 -17.95 16.99
N PRO A 65 -0.43 -18.75 16.11
CA PRO A 65 0.96 -19.20 16.28
C PRO A 65 1.88 -18.02 16.60
N ARG A 66 2.90 -18.25 17.43
CA ARG A 66 3.78 -17.16 17.92
C ARG A 66 4.34 -16.27 16.81
N GLY A 67 4.71 -16.85 15.67
CA GLY A 67 5.28 -16.11 14.53
C GLY A 67 4.29 -15.20 13.80
N THR A 68 2.98 -15.42 13.99
CA THR A 68 1.89 -14.65 13.38
C THR A 68 0.96 -14.05 14.43
N ASN A 69 1.38 -14.01 15.71
CA ASN A 69 0.60 -13.45 16.81
C ASN A 69 0.92 -11.97 16.93
N GLU A 70 -0.06 -11.14 16.61
CA GLU A 70 0.07 -9.69 16.53
C GLU A 70 -0.73 -9.01 17.65
N ARG A 71 -0.03 -8.21 18.46
CA ARG A 71 -0.62 -7.42 19.55
C ARG A 71 0.30 -6.30 20.02
N SER A 72 -0.32 -5.22 20.48
CA SER A 72 0.36 -4.11 21.15
C SER A 72 -0.34 -3.71 22.43
N TRP A 73 0.44 -3.43 23.47
CA TRP A 73 0.00 -2.81 24.70
C TRP A 73 0.24 -1.31 24.63
N LEU A 74 -0.80 -0.54 24.94
CA LEU A 74 -0.84 0.90 24.90
C LEU A 74 -1.03 1.41 26.33
N TYR A 75 -0.21 2.36 26.75
CA TYR A 75 -0.33 3.08 28.02
C TYR A 75 -0.78 4.50 27.71
N ARG A 76 -2.08 4.74 27.91
CA ARG A 76 -2.78 5.91 27.38
C ARG A 76 -3.48 6.72 28.46
N ILE A 77 -3.72 8.00 28.18
CA ILE A 77 -4.34 8.93 29.14
C ILE A 77 -5.80 8.56 29.42
N ARG A 78 -6.58 8.22 28.40
CA ARG A 78 -7.97 7.75 28.51
C ARG A 78 -8.12 6.45 27.72
N PRO A 79 -8.80 5.41 28.24
CA PRO A 79 -8.96 4.16 27.51
C PRO A 79 -9.87 4.34 26.28
N SER A 80 -9.69 3.55 25.22
CA SER A 80 -10.47 3.63 23.98
C SER A 80 -11.99 3.46 24.18
N VAL A 81 -12.43 2.83 25.27
CA VAL A 81 -13.86 2.79 25.63
C VAL A 81 -14.44 4.18 25.91
N LYS A 82 -13.59 5.17 26.22
CA LYS A 82 -13.92 6.61 26.30
C LYS A 82 -13.68 7.35 24.97
N HIS A 83 -13.12 6.68 23.97
CA HIS A 83 -12.97 7.13 22.58
C HIS A 83 -14.09 6.54 21.72
N SER A 84 -15.26 6.39 22.31
CA SER A 84 -16.46 5.85 21.69
C SER A 84 -17.65 6.67 22.19
N GLY A 85 -18.71 6.70 21.40
CA GLY A 85 -19.90 7.48 21.71
C GLY A 85 -21.12 6.94 21.00
N ARG A 86 -22.12 7.80 20.84
CA ARG A 86 -23.25 7.50 19.95
C ARG A 86 -22.78 7.76 18.52
N PHE A 87 -22.71 6.70 17.73
CA PHE A 87 -22.35 6.79 16.33
C PHE A 87 -23.56 7.14 15.47
N GLU A 88 -23.35 8.04 14.52
CA GLU A 88 -24.27 8.30 13.42
C GLU A 88 -23.63 7.84 12.11
N LYS A 89 -24.45 7.45 11.13
CA LYS A 89 -23.96 7.11 9.80
C LYS A 89 -23.43 8.38 9.13
N ALA A 90 -22.21 8.32 8.63
CA ALA A 90 -21.61 9.37 7.82
C ALA A 90 -21.71 9.01 6.34
N ASP A 91 -21.68 10.03 5.48
CA ASP A 91 -21.57 9.80 4.04
C ASP A 91 -20.16 9.27 3.71
N ALA A 92 -20.10 8.12 3.05
CA ALA A 92 -18.86 7.51 2.60
C ALA A 92 -18.41 8.03 1.22
N GLY A 93 -19.22 8.86 0.56
CA GLY A 93 -18.89 9.45 -0.74
C GLY A 93 -18.63 8.38 -1.80
N LEU A 94 -17.39 8.27 -2.26
CA LEU A 94 -16.92 7.30 -3.26
C LEU A 94 -16.11 6.13 -2.66
N TRP A 95 -16.03 6.04 -1.33
CA TRP A 95 -15.41 4.92 -0.66
C TRP A 95 -16.38 3.73 -0.64
N ARG A 96 -15.98 2.62 -1.25
CA ARG A 96 -16.72 1.36 -1.35
C ARG A 96 -15.92 0.22 -0.75
N SER A 97 -16.61 -0.89 -0.50
CA SER A 97 -15.97 -2.15 -0.11
C SER A 97 -16.59 -3.32 -0.86
N ALA A 98 -15.85 -4.41 -0.95
CA ALA A 98 -16.37 -5.62 -1.55
C ALA A 98 -17.40 -6.30 -0.62
N PRO A 99 -18.46 -6.93 -1.14
CA PRO A 99 -18.82 -6.99 -2.55
C PRO A 99 -19.47 -5.69 -3.03
N CYS A 100 -19.09 -5.23 -4.23
CA CYS A 100 -19.66 -4.03 -4.86
C CYS A 100 -20.11 -4.36 -6.29
N HIS A 101 -21.41 -4.20 -6.55
CA HIS A 101 -22.06 -4.50 -7.83
C HIS A 101 -22.88 -3.29 -8.29
N GLU A 102 -22.20 -2.23 -8.72
CA GLU A 102 -22.83 -0.96 -9.07
C GLU A 102 -22.92 -0.69 -10.58
N ASN A 103 -22.27 -1.50 -11.41
CA ASN A 103 -22.28 -1.36 -12.86
C ASN A 103 -22.10 -2.71 -13.57
N ASP A 104 -22.46 -2.72 -14.86
CA ASP A 104 -22.37 -3.85 -15.77
C ASP A 104 -21.38 -3.59 -16.92
N LEU A 105 -20.26 -2.88 -16.64
CA LEU A 105 -19.24 -2.61 -17.66
C LEU A 105 -18.75 -3.95 -18.27
N PRO A 106 -18.74 -4.09 -19.61
CA PRO A 106 -18.23 -5.30 -20.26
C PRO A 106 -16.79 -5.60 -19.86
N ILE A 107 -16.43 -6.88 -19.87
CA ILE A 107 -15.06 -7.29 -19.59
C ILE A 107 -14.10 -6.69 -20.63
N ALA A 108 -13.02 -6.07 -20.17
CA ALA A 108 -11.99 -5.50 -21.00
C ALA A 108 -10.71 -5.29 -20.17
N GLN A 109 -9.57 -5.12 -20.84
CA GLN A 109 -8.40 -4.48 -20.25
C GLN A 109 -8.75 -3.01 -20.07
N LEU A 110 -8.57 -2.47 -18.86
CA LEU A 110 -8.93 -1.07 -18.56
C LEU A 110 -7.70 -0.28 -18.16
N ARG A 111 -7.68 1.01 -18.52
CA ARG A 111 -6.62 1.94 -18.16
C ARG A 111 -7.23 3.31 -17.91
N TRP A 112 -6.76 3.97 -16.84
CA TRP A 112 -7.17 5.31 -16.49
C TRP A 112 -5.97 6.25 -16.45
N ASP A 113 -6.16 7.45 -16.97
CA ASP A 113 -5.29 8.59 -16.75
C ASP A 113 -5.28 9.02 -15.26
N PRO A 114 -4.27 9.79 -14.82
CA PRO A 114 -4.21 10.28 -13.45
C PRO A 114 -5.44 11.09 -13.08
N THR A 115 -6.10 10.72 -11.99
CA THR A 115 -7.22 11.51 -11.46
C THR A 115 -6.73 12.90 -11.06
N PRO A 116 -7.32 13.99 -11.58
CA PRO A 116 -6.89 15.33 -11.25
C PRO A 116 -7.14 15.64 -9.77
N ILE A 117 -6.22 16.37 -9.14
CA ILE A 117 -6.44 16.88 -7.78
C ILE A 117 -7.56 17.93 -7.85
N PRO A 118 -8.64 17.78 -7.05
CA PRO A 118 -9.76 18.71 -7.03
C PRO A 118 -9.34 20.09 -6.53
N LYS A 119 -10.17 21.11 -6.79
CA LYS A 119 -9.95 22.46 -6.25
C LYS A 119 -10.62 22.65 -4.89
N GLU A 120 -11.61 21.82 -4.61
CA GLU A 120 -12.39 21.81 -3.39
C GLU A 120 -11.55 21.32 -2.21
N ASP A 121 -11.85 21.84 -1.02
CA ASP A 121 -11.28 21.37 0.24
C ASP A 121 -11.80 19.97 0.57
N MET A 122 -10.91 18.97 0.60
CA MET A 122 -11.21 17.58 0.89
C MET A 122 -10.12 17.00 1.80
N THR A 123 -10.54 16.45 2.94
CA THR A 123 -9.64 15.65 3.78
C THR A 123 -9.51 14.24 3.22
N PHE A 124 -8.65 13.41 3.82
CA PHE A 124 -8.55 11.99 3.48
C PHE A 124 -9.91 11.28 3.44
N LEU A 125 -10.81 11.57 4.39
CA LEU A 125 -12.09 10.89 4.49
C LEU A 125 -13.02 11.13 3.28
N GLN A 126 -13.03 12.34 2.73
CA GLN A 126 -13.79 12.66 1.52
C GLN A 126 -13.01 12.32 0.24
N GLY A 127 -11.69 12.28 0.33
CA GLY A 127 -10.77 12.15 -0.79
C GLY A 127 -10.56 10.74 -1.33
N VAL A 128 -11.01 9.70 -0.61
CA VAL A 128 -10.89 8.31 -1.08
C VAL A 128 -11.94 8.01 -2.15
N GLN A 129 -11.45 7.56 -3.31
CA GLN A 129 -12.25 7.12 -4.44
C GLN A 129 -11.92 5.67 -4.77
N THR A 130 -12.87 4.77 -4.54
CA THR A 130 -12.68 3.35 -4.82
C THR A 130 -12.76 3.09 -6.31
N MET A 131 -11.71 2.47 -6.85
CA MET A 131 -11.61 2.14 -8.27
C MET A 131 -12.13 0.73 -8.51
N THR A 132 -11.65 -0.22 -7.71
CA THR A 132 -12.04 -1.62 -7.79
C THR A 132 -12.23 -2.25 -6.41
N THR A 133 -13.05 -3.29 -6.34
CA THR A 133 -13.26 -4.11 -5.14
C THR A 133 -13.18 -5.58 -5.50
N ALA A 134 -12.72 -6.42 -4.58
CA ALA A 134 -12.59 -7.86 -4.79
C ALA A 134 -12.82 -8.60 -3.46
N GLY A 135 -13.52 -9.73 -3.49
CA GLY A 135 -13.86 -10.51 -2.29
C GLY A 135 -15.09 -10.00 -1.54
N ASP A 136 -15.07 -10.10 -0.21
CA ASP A 136 -16.15 -9.68 0.70
C ASP A 136 -15.60 -9.28 2.06
N VAL A 137 -15.81 -8.00 2.40
CA VAL A 137 -15.35 -7.37 3.65
C VAL A 137 -15.90 -8.07 4.90
N ASN A 138 -17.12 -8.60 4.85
CA ASN A 138 -17.76 -9.26 6.01
C ASN A 138 -17.17 -10.64 6.27
N THR A 139 -16.60 -11.26 5.23
CA THR A 139 -15.86 -12.52 5.34
C THR A 139 -14.37 -12.31 5.58
N GLN A 140 -13.92 -11.05 5.63
CA GLN A 140 -12.51 -10.69 5.78
C GLN A 140 -11.63 -11.35 4.72
N ALA A 141 -12.06 -11.25 3.45
CA ALA A 141 -11.32 -11.79 2.31
C ALA A 141 -11.35 -10.81 1.15
N GLY A 142 -10.23 -10.69 0.44
CA GLY A 142 -10.07 -9.78 -0.70
C GLY A 142 -9.54 -8.41 -0.31
N MET A 143 -9.86 -7.43 -1.15
CA MET A 143 -9.35 -6.07 -1.05
C MET A 143 -10.23 -5.04 -1.77
N ALA A 144 -9.91 -3.76 -1.58
CA ALA A 144 -10.26 -2.71 -2.53
C ALA A 144 -9.04 -1.87 -2.90
N ALA A 145 -8.98 -1.45 -4.17
CA ALA A 145 -7.99 -0.50 -4.65
C ALA A 145 -8.65 0.87 -4.81
N HIS A 146 -8.05 1.87 -4.20
CA HIS A 146 -8.53 3.24 -4.21
C HIS A 146 -7.45 4.20 -4.72
N VAL A 147 -7.89 5.36 -5.17
CA VAL A 147 -7.08 6.58 -5.26
C VAL A 147 -7.50 7.50 -4.12
N TYR A 148 -6.55 8.16 -3.46
CA TYR A 148 -6.84 9.24 -2.53
C TYR A 148 -6.44 10.59 -3.13
N LEU A 149 -7.26 11.61 -2.89
CA LEU A 149 -7.04 12.99 -3.30
C LEU A 149 -7.26 13.90 -2.08
N ILE A 150 -6.19 14.49 -1.54
CA ILE A 150 -6.24 15.24 -0.29
C ILE A 150 -5.80 16.66 -0.57
N THR A 151 -6.67 17.63 -0.35
CA THR A 151 -6.38 19.07 -0.53
C THR A 151 -6.37 19.81 0.81
N LYS A 152 -6.80 19.15 1.90
CA LYS A 152 -6.83 19.70 3.25
C LYS A 152 -6.41 18.66 4.30
N SER A 153 -5.62 19.08 5.28
CA SER A 153 -5.30 18.25 6.45
C SER A 153 -6.56 17.96 7.27
N MET A 154 -6.63 16.77 7.85
CA MET A 154 -7.56 16.49 8.94
C MET A 154 -7.17 17.31 10.18
N VAL A 155 -8.11 18.07 10.74
CA VAL A 155 -7.93 18.89 11.95
C VAL A 155 -9.05 18.55 12.91
N ASP A 156 -8.73 18.14 14.14
CA ASP A 156 -9.69 17.64 15.13
C ASP A 156 -10.64 16.59 14.54
N GLN A 157 -10.10 15.78 13.62
CA GLN A 157 -10.74 14.66 12.95
C GLN A 157 -9.77 13.50 12.94
N HIS A 158 -10.26 12.31 13.29
CA HIS A 158 -9.49 11.06 13.31
C HIS A 158 -10.32 9.94 12.72
N PHE A 159 -9.63 8.87 12.34
CA PHE A 159 -10.22 7.75 11.65
C PHE A 159 -9.57 6.45 12.09
N TYR A 160 -10.34 5.37 12.16
CA TYR A 160 -9.80 4.02 12.10
C TYR A 160 -10.65 3.16 11.17
N ASN A 161 -9.98 2.21 10.51
CA ASN A 161 -10.66 1.22 9.70
C ASN A 161 -10.81 -0.09 10.49
N ALA A 162 -12.05 -0.49 10.76
CA ALA A 162 -12.35 -1.78 11.39
C ALA A 162 -12.44 -2.92 10.37
N ASP A 163 -12.56 -2.61 9.08
CA ASP A 163 -12.75 -3.58 8.00
C ASP A 163 -11.43 -4.18 7.50
N GLY A 164 -10.35 -3.40 7.52
CA GLY A 164 -9.10 -3.81 6.89
C GLY A 164 -7.90 -2.98 7.28
N GLU A 165 -6.73 -3.55 7.01
CA GLU A 165 -5.45 -2.84 7.01
C GLU A 165 -5.36 -1.93 5.78
N LEU A 166 -4.68 -0.79 5.92
CA LEU A 166 -4.55 0.21 4.86
C LEU A 166 -3.09 0.39 4.45
N MET A 167 -2.76 0.10 3.19
CA MET A 167 -1.46 0.42 2.59
C MET A 167 -1.58 1.66 1.70
N PHE A 168 -0.95 2.75 2.11
CA PHE A 168 -0.77 3.97 1.34
C PHE A 168 0.44 3.81 0.43
N VAL A 169 0.28 4.10 -0.86
CA VAL A 169 1.36 4.18 -1.85
C VAL A 169 1.41 5.61 -2.38
N LEU A 170 2.42 6.36 -1.95
CA LEU A 170 2.50 7.80 -2.20
C LEU A 170 2.99 8.09 -3.62
N GLN A 171 2.26 8.94 -4.37
CA GLN A 171 2.56 9.29 -5.76
C GLN A 171 2.92 10.77 -5.94
N GLN A 172 2.13 11.68 -5.35
CA GLN A 172 2.35 13.12 -5.39
C GLN A 172 2.04 13.73 -4.02
N GLY A 173 2.91 14.63 -3.56
CA GLY A 173 2.76 15.29 -2.26
C GLY A 173 3.14 14.39 -1.09
N ASN A 174 3.54 15.03 0.01
CA ASN A 174 3.97 14.32 1.22
C ASN A 174 2.79 14.18 2.17
N LEU A 175 2.74 13.06 2.91
CA LEU A 175 1.76 12.84 3.97
C LEU A 175 2.45 12.80 5.32
N ARG A 176 1.78 13.33 6.33
CA ARG A 176 2.04 13.05 7.73
C ARG A 176 0.86 12.27 8.31
N LEU A 177 1.08 11.02 8.68
CA LEU A 177 0.11 10.18 9.36
C LEU A 177 0.38 10.23 10.86
N VAL A 178 -0.53 10.86 11.60
CA VAL A 178 -0.44 10.95 13.07
C VAL A 178 -1.30 9.83 13.65
N THR A 179 -0.66 8.83 14.24
CA THR A 179 -1.28 7.58 14.71
C THR A 179 -1.21 7.46 16.23
N GLU A 180 -1.99 6.55 16.82
CA GLU A 180 -1.87 6.17 18.23
C GLU A 180 -0.47 5.65 18.61
N PHE A 181 0.38 5.30 17.64
CA PHE A 181 1.72 4.76 17.88
C PHE A 181 2.83 5.78 17.68
N GLY A 182 2.51 6.94 17.10
CA GLY A 182 3.49 7.94 16.72
C GLY A 182 3.19 8.61 15.39
N ARG A 183 4.13 9.44 14.92
CA ARG A 183 4.01 10.20 13.67
C ARG A 183 4.85 9.56 12.57
N ILE A 184 4.24 9.36 11.41
CA ILE A 184 4.91 8.87 10.20
C ILE A 184 4.85 9.98 9.15
N ASP A 185 6.00 10.51 8.78
CA ASP A 185 6.17 11.38 7.61
C ASP A 185 6.56 10.50 6.42
N ALA A 186 5.88 10.64 5.29
CA ALA A 186 6.15 9.86 4.08
C ALA A 186 6.12 10.73 2.81
N GLU A 187 6.95 10.36 1.84
CA GLU A 187 7.06 10.99 0.52
C GLU A 187 6.80 10.01 -0.64
N PRO A 188 6.59 10.51 -1.88
CA PRO A 188 6.47 9.64 -3.04
C PRO A 188 7.67 8.67 -3.21
N GLY A 189 7.36 7.40 -3.48
CA GLY A 189 8.35 6.32 -3.48
C GLY A 189 8.47 5.57 -2.16
N GLU A 190 7.73 6.00 -1.13
CA GLU A 190 7.53 5.24 0.10
C GLU A 190 6.11 4.69 0.20
N ILE A 191 5.95 3.65 1.00
CA ILE A 191 4.66 3.13 1.43
C ILE A 191 4.47 3.31 2.94
N VAL A 192 3.22 3.41 3.38
CA VAL A 192 2.85 3.38 4.81
C VAL A 192 1.73 2.38 4.99
N VAL A 193 1.87 1.49 5.99
CA VAL A 193 0.82 0.54 6.36
C VAL A 193 0.27 0.90 7.72
N ILE A 194 -1.05 1.07 7.79
CA ILE A 194 -1.81 1.32 9.02
C ILE A 194 -2.64 0.07 9.33
N PRO A 195 -2.32 -0.64 10.43
CA PRO A 195 -3.05 -1.85 10.80
C PRO A 195 -4.53 -1.58 11.10
N ARG A 196 -5.37 -2.60 10.89
CA ARG A 196 -6.80 -2.57 11.23
C ARG A 196 -7.00 -2.12 12.68
N GLY A 197 -7.91 -1.19 12.91
CA GLY A 197 -8.28 -0.69 14.23
C GLY A 197 -7.39 0.42 14.80
N VAL A 198 -6.25 0.73 14.17
CA VAL A 198 -5.37 1.82 14.62
C VAL A 198 -6.01 3.17 14.27
N LYS A 199 -6.18 4.06 15.26
CA LYS A 199 -6.67 5.42 15.02
C LYS A 199 -5.54 6.29 14.49
N PHE A 200 -5.85 7.09 13.48
CA PHE A 200 -4.94 8.05 12.90
C PHE A 200 -5.66 9.26 12.30
N ARG A 201 -4.89 10.28 11.95
CA ARG A 201 -5.32 11.35 11.06
C ARG A 201 -4.26 11.61 10.00
N VAL A 202 -4.67 12.16 8.87
CA VAL A 202 -3.79 12.48 7.74
C VAL A 202 -3.63 13.99 7.62
N GLU A 203 -2.38 14.44 7.62
CA GLU A 203 -1.97 15.83 7.43
C GLU A 203 -1.17 15.95 6.12
N ILE A 204 -1.31 17.09 5.44
CA ILE A 204 -0.59 17.43 4.21
C ILE A 204 0.29 18.68 4.43
N PRO A 205 1.49 18.53 5.02
CA PRO A 205 2.30 19.67 5.45
C PRO A 205 2.76 20.58 4.31
N ASN A 206 2.86 20.04 3.09
CA ASN A 206 3.45 20.71 1.92
C ASN A 206 2.44 20.93 0.78
N GLY A 207 1.13 20.88 1.07
CA GLY A 207 0.07 21.06 0.07
C GLY A 207 -0.54 19.75 -0.44
N PRO A 208 -1.40 19.80 -1.47
CA PRO A 208 -2.23 18.68 -1.86
C PRO A 208 -1.46 17.41 -2.20
N ALA A 209 -2.06 16.26 -1.91
CA ALA A 209 -1.48 14.95 -2.13
C ALA A 209 -2.43 14.03 -2.93
N ARG A 210 -1.82 13.17 -3.75
CA ARG A 210 -2.46 12.08 -4.48
C ARG A 210 -1.65 10.80 -4.35
N GLY A 211 -2.32 9.67 -4.28
CA GLY A 211 -1.69 8.37 -4.32
C GLY A 211 -2.71 7.25 -4.35
N TYR A 212 -2.23 6.05 -4.13
CA TYR A 212 -3.03 4.83 -4.17
C TYR A 212 -3.20 4.28 -2.75
N LEU A 213 -4.30 3.60 -2.52
CA LEU A 213 -4.60 2.97 -1.25
C LEU A 213 -5.09 1.54 -1.51
N CYS A 214 -4.39 0.55 -0.96
CA CYS A 214 -4.89 -0.81 -0.88
C CYS A 214 -5.55 -0.99 0.49
N GLU A 215 -6.83 -1.34 0.48
CA GLU A 215 -7.55 -1.75 1.68
C GLU A 215 -7.64 -3.27 1.70
N ASN A 216 -6.89 -3.89 2.62
CA ASN A 216 -6.75 -5.33 2.75
C ASN A 216 -7.74 -5.88 3.80
N TYR A 217 -8.71 -6.69 3.37
CA TYR A 217 -9.69 -7.33 4.26
C TYR A 217 -9.16 -8.61 4.90
N GLY A 218 -8.13 -9.22 4.31
CA GLY A 218 -7.61 -10.54 4.63
C GLY A 218 -6.58 -10.55 5.77
N GLY A 219 -5.68 -11.54 5.73
CA GLY A 219 -4.55 -11.62 6.64
C GLY A 219 -3.64 -10.40 6.51
N ALA A 220 -3.00 -9.98 7.60
CA ALA A 220 -2.08 -8.84 7.62
C ALA A 220 -0.96 -9.00 6.57
N PHE A 221 -0.50 -7.88 6.01
CA PHE A 221 0.67 -7.90 5.15
C PHE A 221 1.91 -8.41 5.90
N THR A 222 2.63 -9.33 5.28
CA THR A 222 3.89 -9.88 5.77
C THR A 222 4.95 -9.90 4.66
N LEU A 223 6.21 -10.17 5.01
CA LEU A 223 7.27 -10.37 4.03
C LEU A 223 7.04 -11.71 3.30
N PRO A 224 7.30 -11.77 1.98
CA PRO A 224 7.15 -13.01 1.23
C PRO A 224 8.16 -14.07 1.69
N GLU A 225 7.76 -15.34 1.59
CA GLU A 225 8.71 -16.44 1.65
C GLU A 225 9.73 -16.30 0.52
N ARG A 226 11.02 -16.33 0.87
CA ARG A 226 12.11 -16.06 -0.10
C ARG A 226 12.54 -17.29 -0.90
N GLY A 227 12.16 -18.48 -0.45
CA GLY A 227 12.56 -19.74 -1.08
C GLY A 227 14.07 -19.78 -1.38
N PRO A 228 14.50 -20.12 -2.60
CA PRO A 228 15.90 -20.20 -2.98
C PRO A 228 16.71 -18.90 -2.90
N ILE A 229 16.06 -17.73 -2.81
CA ILE A 229 16.77 -16.45 -2.58
C ILE A 229 17.47 -16.49 -1.21
N GLY A 230 16.92 -17.23 -0.24
CA GLY A 230 17.52 -17.46 1.06
C GLY A 230 17.18 -16.39 2.08
N ALA A 231 18.17 -15.98 2.88
CA ALA A 231 17.94 -15.18 4.09
C ALA A 231 17.96 -13.65 3.90
N ASN A 232 18.21 -13.15 2.68
CA ASN A 232 18.36 -11.72 2.38
C ASN A 232 17.77 -11.37 1.00
N CYS A 233 17.80 -10.09 0.62
CA CYS A 233 17.23 -9.52 -0.61
C CYS A 233 15.72 -9.25 -0.53
N LEU A 234 15.15 -8.74 -1.63
CA LEU A 234 13.82 -8.16 -1.71
C LEU A 234 13.68 -6.97 -0.75
N ALA A 235 12.57 -6.88 -0.03
CA ALA A 235 12.44 -5.94 1.08
C ALA A 235 13.16 -6.50 2.32
N ASN A 236 14.27 -5.89 2.71
CA ASN A 236 14.98 -6.28 3.93
C ASN A 236 14.24 -5.76 5.15
N ALA A 237 13.99 -6.63 6.14
CA ALA A 237 13.21 -6.30 7.34
C ALA A 237 13.73 -5.06 8.09
N ARG A 238 15.04 -4.82 8.07
CA ARG A 238 15.68 -3.64 8.71
C ARG A 238 15.20 -2.31 8.13
N ASP A 239 14.74 -2.26 6.90
CA ASP A 239 14.39 -1.00 6.23
C ASP A 239 12.93 -0.59 6.46
N PHE A 240 12.15 -1.41 7.17
CA PHE A 240 10.83 -1.04 7.67
C PHE A 240 10.96 -0.26 8.97
N LEU A 241 10.29 0.88 9.04
CA LEU A 241 10.40 1.85 10.13
C LEU A 241 9.05 2.07 10.80
N THR A 242 8.99 1.85 12.11
CA THR A 242 7.82 2.09 12.97
C THR A 242 8.06 3.33 13.83
N PRO A 243 7.10 4.25 14.01
CA PRO A 243 7.34 5.51 14.70
C PRO A 243 7.54 5.30 16.21
N VAL A 244 8.31 6.18 16.85
CA VAL A 244 8.37 6.25 18.32
C VAL A 244 7.09 6.87 18.90
N ALA A 245 6.81 6.56 20.17
CA ALA A 245 5.62 7.04 20.88
C ALA A 245 5.51 8.57 20.83
N TYR A 246 4.30 9.05 20.58
CA TYR A 246 3.93 10.46 20.62
C TYR A 246 2.47 10.56 21.07
N TYR A 247 2.16 11.56 21.89
CA TYR A 247 0.81 11.77 22.42
C TYR A 247 0.39 13.24 22.35
N GLU A 248 -0.92 13.43 22.43
CA GLU A 248 -1.61 14.69 22.60
C GLU A 248 -2.45 14.61 23.87
N ASP A 249 -2.28 15.59 24.76
CA ASP A 249 -3.20 15.80 25.86
C ASP A 249 -3.99 17.08 25.60
N LYS A 250 -5.09 16.93 24.85
CA LYS A 250 -5.96 18.03 24.42
C LYS A 250 -7.41 17.64 24.63
N ASP A 251 -8.16 18.50 25.31
CA ASP A 251 -9.62 18.41 25.50
C ASP A 251 -10.37 19.21 24.42
N THR A 252 -9.86 19.21 23.18
CA THR A 252 -10.55 19.81 22.04
C THR A 252 -11.59 18.82 21.50
N PRO A 253 -12.87 19.23 21.34
CA PRO A 253 -13.87 18.40 20.70
C PRO A 253 -13.40 17.92 19.32
N THR A 254 -13.43 16.61 19.11
CA THR A 254 -12.81 15.94 17.97
C THR A 254 -13.79 14.95 17.36
N GLU A 255 -13.88 14.91 16.03
CA GLU A 255 -14.67 13.88 15.35
C GLU A 255 -13.86 12.60 15.19
N LEU A 256 -14.42 11.46 15.61
CA LEU A 256 -13.85 10.15 15.34
C LEU A 256 -14.73 9.42 14.33
N PHE A 257 -14.15 9.11 13.19
CA PHE A 257 -14.74 8.30 12.16
C PHE A 257 -14.30 6.84 12.28
N VAL A 258 -15.23 5.92 12.02
CA VAL A 258 -14.95 4.50 11.89
C VAL A 258 -15.53 3.99 10.61
N LYS A 259 -14.74 3.23 9.85
CA LYS A 259 -15.26 2.43 8.75
C LYS A 259 -15.51 1.00 9.27
N TRP A 260 -16.75 0.53 9.15
CA TRP A 260 -17.19 -0.77 9.63
C TRP A 260 -18.30 -1.34 8.72
N GLY A 261 -18.15 -2.60 8.30
CA GLY A 261 -19.09 -3.28 7.42
C GLY A 261 -19.25 -2.57 6.07
N GLY A 262 -18.20 -1.91 5.57
CA GLY A 262 -18.24 -1.11 4.34
C GLY A 262 -18.94 0.24 4.47
N ALA A 263 -19.44 0.60 5.66
CA ALA A 263 -20.07 1.89 5.94
C ALA A 263 -19.18 2.79 6.81
N LEU A 264 -19.33 4.11 6.66
CA LEU A 264 -18.66 5.09 7.49
C LEU A 264 -19.61 5.58 8.59
N PHE A 265 -19.10 5.67 9.81
CA PHE A 265 -19.82 6.21 10.97
C PHE A 265 -18.97 7.26 11.67
N LYS A 266 -19.62 8.18 12.36
CA LYS A 266 -18.97 9.28 13.08
C LYS A 266 -19.51 9.38 14.51
N THR A 267 -18.64 9.76 15.44
CA THR A 267 -19.02 10.28 16.75
C THR A 267 -18.13 11.46 17.13
N THR A 268 -18.49 12.22 18.17
CA THR A 268 -17.67 13.32 18.68
C THR A 268 -17.14 12.98 20.06
N LEU A 269 -15.83 13.10 20.22
CA LEU A 269 -15.12 12.96 21.47
C LEU A 269 -14.84 14.34 22.07
N PRO A 270 -14.79 14.50 23.40
CA PRO A 270 -14.40 15.77 24.01
C PRO A 270 -12.87 15.98 24.03
N HIS A 271 -12.08 15.08 23.45
CA HIS A 271 -10.62 15.05 23.54
C HIS A 271 -9.98 14.34 22.33
N SER A 272 -8.66 14.52 22.14
CA SER A 272 -7.90 13.82 21.09
C SER A 272 -7.76 12.32 21.41
N PRO A 273 -8.04 11.41 20.46
CA PRO A 273 -7.81 9.98 20.65
C PRO A 273 -6.34 9.56 20.52
N ILE A 274 -5.42 10.48 20.18
CA ILE A 274 -3.99 10.23 20.05
C ILE A 274 -3.32 10.49 21.41
N ASP A 275 -3.66 9.69 22.41
CA ASP A 275 -3.29 9.91 23.81
C ASP A 275 -2.44 8.78 24.42
N VAL A 276 -1.72 8.04 23.57
CA VAL A 276 -0.83 6.94 23.98
C VAL A 276 0.56 7.48 24.28
N VAL A 277 0.92 7.49 25.57
CA VAL A 277 2.20 8.02 26.06
C VAL A 277 3.33 7.02 25.86
N ALA A 278 3.04 5.73 25.96
CA ALA A 278 4.00 4.66 25.73
C ALA A 278 3.32 3.41 25.19
N TRP A 279 4.05 2.58 24.46
CA TRP A 279 3.52 1.32 23.97
C TRP A 279 4.64 0.28 23.75
N HIS A 280 4.25 -0.99 23.79
CA HIS A 280 5.12 -2.10 23.37
C HIS A 280 4.34 -3.19 22.64
N GLY A 281 5.00 -3.88 21.71
CA GLY A 281 4.39 -4.95 20.93
C GLY A 281 4.83 -4.97 19.48
N ASN A 282 4.13 -5.76 18.67
CA ASN A 282 4.47 -6.01 17.26
C ASN A 282 3.34 -5.67 16.29
N TYR A 283 2.24 -5.07 16.77
CA TYR A 283 1.12 -4.63 15.94
C TYR A 283 1.07 -3.10 15.93
N ALA A 284 1.80 -2.49 15.00
CA ALA A 284 2.03 -1.06 14.92
C ALA A 284 2.16 -0.62 13.45
N PRO A 285 1.86 0.64 13.13
CA PRO A 285 2.04 1.16 11.78
C PRO A 285 3.51 1.25 11.41
N TYR A 286 3.79 1.15 10.12
CA TYR A 286 5.15 1.20 9.61
C TYR A 286 5.21 1.87 8.24
N LYS A 287 6.39 2.39 7.89
CA LYS A 287 6.72 2.85 6.54
C LYS A 287 7.89 2.07 5.96
N TYR A 288 7.98 2.07 4.64
CA TYR A 288 9.09 1.45 3.91
C TYR A 288 9.43 2.28 2.67
N ASP A 289 10.72 2.46 2.42
CA ASP A 289 11.24 3.16 1.24
C ASP A 289 11.51 2.16 0.12
N LEU A 290 10.73 2.23 -0.96
CA LEU A 290 10.81 1.31 -2.09
C LEU A 290 12.17 1.37 -2.80
N ARG A 291 12.90 2.49 -2.67
CA ARG A 291 14.25 2.65 -3.24
C ARG A 291 15.30 1.78 -2.54
N THR A 292 14.99 1.26 -1.35
CA THR A 292 15.86 0.34 -0.60
C THR A 292 15.63 -1.14 -0.92
N PHE A 293 14.65 -1.44 -1.80
CA PHE A 293 14.42 -2.79 -2.26
C PHE A 293 15.65 -3.36 -2.95
N SER A 294 15.99 -4.61 -2.65
CA SER A 294 17.11 -5.33 -3.22
C SER A 294 16.59 -6.28 -4.29
N PRO A 295 16.51 -5.84 -5.57
CA PRO A 295 15.91 -6.64 -6.63
C PRO A 295 16.73 -7.89 -6.92
N VAL A 296 16.03 -8.99 -7.15
CA VAL A 296 16.57 -10.23 -7.73
C VAL A 296 15.98 -10.36 -9.15
N GLY A 297 16.75 -10.89 -10.08
CA GLY A 297 16.31 -11.04 -11.47
C GLY A 297 17.22 -11.98 -12.26
N ALA A 298 16.94 -12.10 -13.56
CA ALA A 298 17.75 -12.92 -14.46
C ALA A 298 19.13 -12.29 -14.69
N ILE A 299 20.19 -13.04 -14.34
CA ILE A 299 21.59 -12.69 -14.63
C ILE A 299 22.16 -13.45 -15.84
N ALA A 300 21.33 -14.25 -16.52
CA ALA A 300 21.70 -15.03 -17.70
C ALA A 300 20.72 -14.79 -18.86
N PHE A 301 19.56 -15.43 -18.85
CA PHE A 301 18.55 -15.31 -19.91
C PHE A 301 17.13 -15.39 -19.30
N ASP A 302 16.12 -15.22 -20.15
CA ASP A 302 14.68 -15.17 -19.84
C ASP A 302 14.22 -13.98 -18.98
N HIS A 303 12.90 -13.86 -18.84
CA HIS A 303 12.23 -12.87 -18.00
C HIS A 303 11.57 -13.58 -16.80
N PRO A 304 12.07 -13.39 -15.57
CA PRO A 304 11.49 -14.02 -14.38
C PRO A 304 10.06 -13.56 -14.12
N ASP A 305 9.25 -14.44 -13.52
CA ASP A 305 7.90 -14.10 -13.07
C ASP A 305 7.89 -12.88 -12.13
N PRO A 306 6.89 -11.99 -12.25
CA PRO A 306 6.87 -10.72 -11.52
C PRO A 306 6.78 -10.88 -9.99
N SER A 307 6.38 -12.05 -9.50
CA SER A 307 6.37 -12.40 -8.07
C SER A 307 7.76 -12.26 -7.41
N ILE A 308 8.84 -12.32 -8.20
CA ILE A 308 10.21 -12.05 -7.73
C ILE A 308 10.39 -10.61 -7.21
N PHE A 309 9.47 -9.69 -7.53
CA PHE A 309 9.48 -8.31 -7.07
C PHE A 309 8.47 -8.03 -5.95
N THR A 310 7.96 -9.06 -5.27
CA THR A 310 7.06 -8.91 -4.13
C THR A 310 7.76 -8.18 -2.97
N VAL A 311 7.13 -7.11 -2.49
CA VAL A 311 7.57 -6.35 -1.30
C VAL A 311 6.85 -6.88 -0.05
N LEU A 312 5.53 -6.97 -0.13
CA LEU A 312 4.65 -7.47 0.93
C LEU A 312 3.57 -8.36 0.33
N THR A 313 3.16 -9.37 1.07
CA THR A 313 2.08 -10.31 0.69
C THR A 313 1.08 -10.43 1.83
N SER A 314 -0.21 -10.46 1.50
CA SER A 314 -1.30 -10.85 2.40
C SER A 314 -1.63 -12.30 2.09
N PRO A 315 -1.38 -13.26 3.01
CA PRO A 315 -1.64 -14.67 2.75
C PRO A 315 -3.15 -14.96 2.73
N SER A 316 -3.54 -16.02 2.00
CA SER A 316 -4.86 -16.63 2.14
C SER A 316 -4.78 -17.96 2.88
N GLU A 317 -5.93 -18.58 3.13
CA GLU A 317 -6.06 -19.92 3.69
C GLU A 317 -5.48 -21.03 2.78
N THR A 318 -5.26 -20.74 1.50
CA THR A 318 -4.65 -21.68 0.55
C THR A 318 -3.15 -21.39 0.42
N ALA A 319 -2.32 -22.35 0.84
CA ALA A 319 -0.87 -22.22 0.76
C ALA A 319 -0.41 -21.99 -0.69
N GLY A 320 0.46 -21.00 -0.89
CA GLY A 320 0.94 -20.60 -2.23
C GLY A 320 -0.04 -19.73 -3.02
N THR A 321 -1.18 -19.34 -2.45
CA THR A 321 -2.11 -18.39 -3.06
C THR A 321 -2.29 -17.19 -2.16
N ALA A 322 -1.79 -16.03 -2.57
CA ALA A 322 -1.97 -14.79 -1.82
C ALA A 322 -3.41 -14.29 -1.91
N ASN A 323 -3.89 -13.66 -0.84
CA ASN A 323 -5.01 -12.74 -0.92
C ASN A 323 -4.60 -11.52 -1.78
N ILE A 324 -3.43 -10.96 -1.49
CA ILE A 324 -2.85 -9.81 -2.21
C ILE A 324 -1.33 -9.96 -2.25
N ASP A 325 -0.70 -9.78 -3.40
CA ASP A 325 0.72 -9.46 -3.50
C ASP A 325 0.89 -7.98 -3.89
N PHE A 326 1.66 -7.25 -3.08
CA PHE A 326 2.14 -5.92 -3.43
C PHE A 326 3.53 -6.06 -4.08
N VAL A 327 3.53 -5.94 -5.40
CA VAL A 327 4.69 -6.12 -6.27
C VAL A 327 5.16 -4.77 -6.77
N ILE A 328 6.46 -4.53 -6.89
CA ILE A 328 7.01 -3.31 -7.49
C ILE A 328 7.80 -3.61 -8.77
N PHE A 329 8.00 -2.58 -9.60
CA PHE A 329 8.89 -2.64 -10.75
C PHE A 329 9.93 -1.52 -10.59
N PRO A 330 11.00 -1.76 -9.82
CA PRO A 330 11.96 -0.73 -9.44
C PRO A 330 13.00 -0.53 -10.54
N GLU A 331 13.90 0.42 -10.30
CA GLU A 331 15.18 0.48 -11.02
C GLU A 331 15.92 -0.85 -10.93
N ARG A 332 16.43 -1.35 -12.06
CA ARG A 332 17.15 -2.62 -12.12
C ARG A 332 18.03 -2.72 -13.36
N TRP A 333 19.01 -3.61 -13.30
CA TRP A 333 19.80 -3.99 -14.47
C TRP A 333 19.04 -5.01 -15.32
N MET A 334 19.00 -4.77 -16.61
CA MET A 334 18.50 -5.68 -17.63
C MET A 334 19.69 -6.22 -18.40
N VAL A 335 20.02 -7.49 -18.16
CA VAL A 335 21.24 -8.13 -18.69
C VAL A 335 20.96 -9.46 -19.39
N ALA A 336 19.70 -9.91 -19.44
CA ALA A 336 19.33 -11.19 -20.07
C ALA A 336 19.77 -11.24 -21.55
N ASP A 337 20.56 -12.25 -21.90
CA ASP A 337 21.06 -12.50 -23.26
C ASP A 337 20.04 -13.26 -24.10
N ASN A 338 20.01 -13.01 -25.41
CA ASN A 338 19.12 -13.66 -26.38
C ASN A 338 17.66 -13.78 -25.91
N THR A 339 17.17 -12.73 -25.25
CA THR A 339 15.90 -12.75 -24.52
C THR A 339 15.04 -11.56 -24.91
N PHE A 340 13.74 -11.81 -25.12
CA PHE A 340 12.74 -10.75 -25.17
C PHE A 340 12.55 -10.19 -23.75
N ARG A 341 13.16 -9.03 -23.48
CA ARG A 341 13.30 -8.46 -22.13
C ARG A 341 12.04 -7.84 -21.50
N PRO A 342 11.07 -7.27 -22.25
CA PRO A 342 9.81 -6.85 -21.66
C PRO A 342 9.03 -8.02 -21.06
N PRO A 343 8.00 -7.75 -20.24
CA PRO A 343 7.06 -8.80 -19.82
C PRO A 343 6.50 -9.55 -21.03
N TRP A 344 6.27 -10.84 -20.87
CA TRP A 344 5.73 -11.73 -21.90
C TRP A 344 4.22 -11.51 -22.10
N TYR A 345 3.69 -11.97 -23.23
CA TYR A 345 2.23 -12.01 -23.44
C TYR A 345 1.59 -12.99 -22.46
N HIS A 346 0.60 -12.54 -21.70
CA HIS A 346 0.19 -13.20 -20.47
C HIS A 346 -1.34 -13.29 -20.33
N MET A 347 -1.79 -14.38 -19.72
CA MET A 347 -3.13 -14.59 -19.18
C MET A 347 -2.96 -15.23 -17.80
N ASN A 348 -3.63 -14.67 -16.80
CA ASN A 348 -3.38 -15.00 -15.40
C ASN A 348 -4.66 -15.43 -14.67
N ILE A 349 -4.54 -16.37 -13.73
CA ILE A 349 -5.64 -16.66 -12.80
C ILE A 349 -5.85 -15.52 -11.79
N MET A 350 -4.80 -14.77 -11.50
CA MET A 350 -4.87 -13.58 -10.64
C MET A 350 -5.39 -12.37 -11.43
N SER A 351 -5.81 -11.35 -10.70
CA SER A 351 -6.21 -10.06 -11.25
C SER A 351 -5.19 -8.99 -10.90
N GLU A 352 -4.71 -8.28 -11.92
CA GLU A 352 -3.57 -7.37 -11.85
C GLU A 352 -4.02 -5.91 -11.92
N PHE A 353 -4.00 -5.20 -10.78
CA PHE A 353 -4.20 -3.76 -10.73
C PHE A 353 -2.84 -3.07 -10.64
N MET A 354 -2.44 -2.36 -11.70
CA MET A 354 -1.15 -1.65 -11.74
C MET A 354 -1.31 -0.15 -11.50
N GLY A 355 -0.30 0.45 -10.87
CA GLY A 355 -0.14 1.90 -10.75
C GLY A 355 1.30 2.35 -11.04
N LEU A 356 1.49 3.66 -11.25
CA LEU A 356 2.79 4.26 -11.56
C LEU A 356 3.06 5.43 -10.62
N ILE A 357 4.14 5.33 -9.85
CA ILE A 357 4.51 6.35 -8.85
C ILE A 357 5.22 7.52 -9.53
N TYR A 358 6.27 7.22 -10.29
CA TYR A 358 7.03 8.17 -11.08
C TYR A 358 7.69 7.47 -12.28
N GLY A 359 8.12 8.25 -13.28
CA GLY A 359 8.82 7.72 -14.45
C GLY A 359 7.91 7.14 -15.52
N VAL A 360 8.42 6.12 -16.22
CA VAL A 360 7.76 5.41 -17.31
C VAL A 360 7.89 3.90 -17.09
N TYR A 361 6.80 3.16 -17.31
CA TYR A 361 6.82 1.70 -17.20
C TYR A 361 7.26 1.05 -18.51
N ASP A 362 8.17 0.06 -18.40
CA ASP A 362 8.86 -0.55 -19.55
C ASP A 362 7.91 -1.17 -20.59
N ALA A 363 6.80 -1.78 -20.15
CA ALA A 363 5.85 -2.42 -21.06
C ALA A 363 4.86 -1.45 -21.72
N LYS A 364 4.83 -0.18 -21.32
CA LYS A 364 3.84 0.83 -21.76
C LYS A 364 4.51 2.20 -21.90
N PRO A 365 5.23 2.47 -23.01
CA PRO A 365 5.95 3.73 -23.20
C PRO A 365 5.02 4.94 -23.34
N GLN A 366 3.74 4.75 -23.68
CA GLN A 366 2.74 5.79 -23.84
C GLN A 366 1.42 5.44 -23.11
N GLY A 367 0.68 6.46 -22.67
CA GLY A 367 -0.66 6.33 -22.09
C GLY A 367 -0.74 5.76 -20.66
N PHE A 368 0.38 5.31 -20.07
CA PHE A 368 0.46 4.93 -18.65
C PHE A 368 1.49 5.82 -17.94
N VAL A 369 0.99 6.87 -17.29
CA VAL A 369 1.79 7.96 -16.71
C VAL A 369 1.62 8.04 -15.19
N PRO A 370 2.52 8.70 -14.44
CA PRO A 370 2.44 8.77 -12.97
C PRO A 370 1.08 9.25 -12.44
N GLY A 371 0.48 8.47 -11.54
CA GLY A 371 -0.88 8.66 -11.03
C GLY A 371 -1.97 7.91 -11.83
N GLY A 372 -1.65 7.38 -13.00
CA GLY A 372 -2.54 6.51 -13.78
C GLY A 372 -2.61 5.10 -13.22
N MET A 373 -3.55 4.30 -13.72
CA MET A 373 -3.72 2.91 -13.30
C MET A 373 -4.20 2.02 -14.45
N SER A 374 -4.02 0.72 -14.35
CA SER A 374 -4.64 -0.24 -15.27
C SER A 374 -5.12 -1.48 -14.55
N LEU A 375 -6.16 -2.10 -15.09
CA LEU A 375 -6.70 -3.38 -14.62
C LEU A 375 -6.63 -4.40 -15.75
N HIS A 376 -5.89 -5.47 -15.49
CA HIS A 376 -5.89 -6.70 -16.29
C HIS A 376 -6.52 -7.80 -15.42
N ASN A 377 -7.81 -8.05 -15.62
CA ASN A 377 -8.58 -8.94 -14.76
C ASN A 377 -8.30 -10.42 -15.08
N CYS A 378 -8.66 -11.30 -14.14
CA CYS A 378 -8.55 -12.75 -14.26
C CYS A 378 -8.89 -13.26 -15.67
N MET A 379 -7.93 -13.98 -16.27
CA MET A 379 -7.96 -14.61 -17.58
C MET A 379 -8.15 -13.66 -18.78
N LEU A 380 -7.96 -12.35 -18.60
CA LEU A 380 -7.91 -11.42 -19.73
C LEU A 380 -6.48 -11.33 -20.28
N PRO A 381 -6.29 -11.49 -21.60
CA PRO A 381 -4.97 -11.43 -22.22
C PRO A 381 -4.39 -10.03 -22.13
N HIS A 382 -3.09 -9.94 -21.88
CA HIS A 382 -2.36 -8.69 -21.87
C HIS A 382 -0.89 -8.94 -22.25
N GLY A 383 -0.12 -7.87 -22.40
CA GLY A 383 1.29 -7.96 -22.79
C GLY A 383 1.79 -6.65 -23.40
N PRO A 384 3.01 -6.65 -23.93
CA PRO A 384 3.61 -5.47 -24.56
C PRO A 384 2.83 -5.07 -25.83
N ASP A 385 2.77 -3.76 -26.09
CA ASP A 385 2.23 -3.22 -27.33
C ASP A 385 3.16 -3.49 -28.53
N ARG A 386 2.74 -3.07 -29.73
CA ARG A 386 3.53 -3.25 -30.96
C ARG A 386 4.90 -2.60 -30.85
N ASP A 387 4.99 -1.36 -30.37
CA ASP A 387 6.25 -0.60 -30.38
C ASP A 387 7.26 -1.23 -29.42
N ALA A 388 6.79 -1.66 -28.23
CA ALA A 388 7.58 -2.43 -27.29
C ALA A 388 8.05 -3.76 -27.89
N PHE A 389 7.17 -4.48 -28.61
CA PHE A 389 7.52 -5.73 -29.29
C PHE A 389 8.59 -5.52 -30.37
N GLU A 390 8.42 -4.55 -31.28
CA GLU A 390 9.38 -4.27 -32.35
C GLU A 390 10.74 -3.86 -31.79
N HIS A 391 10.73 -2.98 -30.78
CA HIS A 391 11.95 -2.50 -30.15
C HIS A 391 12.73 -3.64 -29.48
N ALA A 392 12.05 -4.47 -28.69
CA ALA A 392 12.69 -5.54 -27.94
C ALA A 392 13.12 -6.72 -28.83
N SER A 393 12.42 -6.99 -29.93
CA SER A 393 12.74 -8.11 -30.84
C SER A 393 13.91 -7.81 -31.78
N ASN A 394 14.17 -6.54 -32.09
CA ASN A 394 15.18 -6.12 -33.07
C ASN A 394 16.31 -5.28 -32.46
N GLY A 395 16.18 -4.86 -31.20
CA GLY A 395 17.17 -4.06 -30.50
C GLY A 395 18.45 -4.83 -30.19
N GLU A 396 19.59 -4.15 -30.22
CA GLU A 396 20.86 -4.71 -29.76
C GLU A 396 20.81 -4.97 -28.24
N LEU A 397 21.05 -6.22 -27.83
CA LEU A 397 21.10 -6.59 -26.42
C LEU A 397 22.46 -6.22 -25.82
N LYS A 398 22.43 -5.31 -24.85
CA LYS A 398 23.56 -4.93 -23.99
C LYS A 398 23.11 -4.74 -22.56
N PRO A 399 24.00 -4.73 -21.55
CA PRO A 399 23.62 -4.34 -20.20
C PRO A 399 23.00 -2.94 -20.17
N VAL A 400 21.75 -2.84 -19.72
CA VAL A 400 21.02 -1.58 -19.61
C VAL A 400 20.48 -1.45 -18.19
N LYS A 401 20.73 -0.32 -17.52
CA LYS A 401 20.08 0.00 -16.25
C LYS A 401 18.78 0.75 -16.53
N LEU A 402 17.65 0.20 -16.09
CA LEU A 402 16.39 0.92 -16.01
C LEU A 402 16.43 1.86 -14.80
N THR A 403 16.23 3.16 -15.02
CA THR A 403 16.36 4.21 -14.00
C THR A 403 15.21 5.20 -14.03
N GLY A 404 14.96 5.88 -12.91
CA GLY A 404 13.99 6.96 -12.80
C GLY A 404 12.54 6.50 -12.92
N THR A 405 12.23 5.26 -12.54
CA THR A 405 10.90 4.68 -12.64
C THR A 405 10.56 3.82 -11.42
N MET A 406 9.28 3.82 -11.05
CA MET A 406 8.73 2.96 -10.02
C MET A 406 7.24 2.71 -10.32
N ALA A 407 6.95 1.57 -10.96
CA ALA A 407 5.58 1.07 -11.05
C ALA A 407 5.33 0.07 -9.91
N PHE A 408 4.06 -0.27 -9.68
CA PHE A 408 3.67 -1.31 -8.75
C PHE A 408 2.41 -2.03 -9.22
N MET A 409 2.10 -3.13 -8.56
CA MET A 409 0.91 -3.92 -8.78
C MET A 409 0.31 -4.39 -7.45
N PHE A 410 -1.01 -4.29 -7.34
CA PHE A 410 -1.82 -5.06 -6.40
C PHE A 410 -2.37 -6.25 -7.19
N GLU A 411 -1.77 -7.42 -6.99
CA GLU A 411 -2.24 -8.67 -7.59
C GLU A 411 -3.09 -9.41 -6.56
N THR A 412 -4.28 -9.89 -6.94
CA THR A 412 -5.18 -10.61 -6.02
C THR A 412 -5.81 -11.82 -6.70
N ARG A 413 -6.07 -12.88 -5.93
CA ARG A 413 -6.73 -14.11 -6.39
C ARG A 413 -8.19 -13.93 -6.84
N TYR A 414 -8.79 -12.79 -6.50
CA TYR A 414 -10.20 -12.52 -6.79
C TYR A 414 -10.36 -11.62 -8.01
N PRO A 415 -11.35 -11.90 -8.89
CA PRO A 415 -11.75 -10.95 -9.92
C PRO A 415 -12.10 -9.60 -9.30
N GLN A 416 -11.53 -8.53 -9.86
CA GLN A 416 -11.77 -7.18 -9.37
C GLN A 416 -12.98 -6.58 -10.08
N ARG A 417 -14.00 -6.16 -9.31
CA ARG A 417 -15.18 -5.44 -9.79
C ARG A 417 -14.90 -3.94 -9.81
N VAL A 418 -15.03 -3.33 -10.99
CA VAL A 418 -14.95 -1.88 -11.17
C VAL A 418 -16.14 -1.22 -10.48
N THR A 419 -15.95 -0.07 -9.83
CA THR A 419 -17.06 0.69 -9.22
C THR A 419 -17.81 1.52 -10.27
N ALA A 420 -19.03 2.00 -9.96
CA ALA A 420 -19.73 2.90 -10.88
C ALA A 420 -18.94 4.19 -11.13
N HIS A 421 -18.18 4.68 -10.13
CA HIS A 421 -17.28 5.83 -10.29
C HIS A 421 -16.20 5.58 -11.34
N ALA A 422 -15.45 4.48 -11.20
CA ALA A 422 -14.36 4.17 -12.11
C ALA A 422 -14.85 3.85 -13.53
N ALA A 423 -16.01 3.21 -13.68
CA ALA A 423 -16.60 2.91 -14.98
C ALA A 423 -17.05 4.17 -15.75
N ASN A 424 -17.39 5.25 -15.04
CA ASN A 424 -17.85 6.52 -15.64
C ASN A 424 -16.80 7.65 -15.50
N ALA A 425 -15.58 7.32 -15.06
CA ALA A 425 -14.55 8.32 -14.85
C ALA A 425 -14.10 8.91 -16.19
N ALA A 426 -14.02 10.24 -16.29
CA ALA A 426 -13.52 10.92 -17.49
C ALA A 426 -12.04 10.58 -17.81
N THR A 427 -11.33 9.95 -16.87
CA THR A 427 -9.96 9.47 -17.06
C THR A 427 -9.89 8.06 -17.65
N LEU A 428 -11.00 7.32 -17.77
CA LEU A 428 -11.03 6.02 -18.42
C LEU A 428 -10.72 6.18 -19.90
N GLN A 429 -9.73 5.43 -20.40
CA GLN A 429 -9.33 5.48 -21.81
C GLN A 429 -10.15 4.47 -22.62
N ASP A 430 -10.98 4.96 -23.53
CA ASP A 430 -11.87 4.15 -24.37
C ASP A 430 -11.13 3.29 -25.41
N ASP A 431 -9.89 3.66 -25.75
CA ASP A 431 -9.09 3.07 -26.82
C ASP A 431 -7.96 2.16 -26.30
N TYR A 432 -7.94 1.81 -25.01
CA TYR A 432 -6.81 1.08 -24.45
C TYR A 432 -6.56 -0.27 -25.15
N ALA A 433 -7.62 -1.02 -25.48
CA ALA A 433 -7.51 -2.27 -26.22
C ALA A 433 -6.86 -2.11 -27.61
N ASP A 434 -6.89 -0.90 -28.16
CA ASP A 434 -6.35 -0.62 -29.50
C ASP A 434 -4.82 -0.58 -29.53
N CYS A 435 -4.15 -0.49 -28.37
CA CYS A 435 -2.68 -0.49 -28.32
C CYS A 435 -2.06 -1.79 -28.90
N TRP A 436 -2.82 -2.89 -28.93
CA TRP A 436 -2.39 -4.16 -29.52
C TRP A 436 -2.81 -4.36 -30.99
N LYS A 437 -3.63 -3.47 -31.60
CA LYS A 437 -4.12 -3.61 -32.99
C LYS A 437 -3.00 -3.72 -34.03
N GLY A 438 -1.84 -3.12 -33.73
CA GLY A 438 -0.69 -3.11 -34.62
C GLY A 438 0.15 -4.39 -34.62
N LEU A 439 -0.19 -5.40 -33.81
CA LEU A 439 0.53 -6.67 -33.80
C LEU A 439 0.18 -7.50 -35.04
N GLU A 440 1.20 -7.96 -35.77
CA GLU A 440 1.06 -8.65 -37.05
C GLU A 440 1.45 -10.14 -36.96
N LYS A 441 0.88 -10.95 -37.86
CA LYS A 441 1.32 -12.35 -38.03
C LYS A 441 2.71 -12.38 -38.65
N ARG A 442 3.71 -12.84 -37.89
CA ARG A 442 5.10 -12.97 -38.33
C ARG A 442 5.56 -14.40 -38.64
N PHE A 443 4.68 -15.39 -38.45
CA PHE A 443 5.01 -16.80 -38.67
C PHE A 443 5.31 -17.12 -40.15
N ASP A 444 6.53 -17.58 -40.41
CA ASP A 444 6.97 -18.11 -41.70
C ASP A 444 7.46 -19.56 -41.49
N PRO A 445 6.69 -20.60 -41.86
CA PRO A 445 7.08 -21.99 -41.63
C PRO A 445 8.33 -22.43 -42.43
N SER A 446 8.82 -21.59 -43.35
CA SER A 446 10.03 -21.86 -44.13
C SER A 446 11.32 -21.31 -43.52
N LYS A 447 11.21 -20.49 -42.47
CA LYS A 447 12.36 -19.86 -41.78
C LYS A 447 12.30 -20.21 -40.29
N PRO A 448 13.20 -21.09 -39.80
CA PRO A 448 13.24 -21.49 -38.41
C PRO A 448 13.67 -20.36 -37.47
#